data_AF-A0AAW9KRN6-F1
#
_entry.id   AF-A0AAW9KRN6-F1
#
_cell.length_a   1.000
_cell.length_b   1.000
_cell.length_c   1.000
_cell.angle_alpha   90.00
_cell.angle_beta   90.00
_cell.angle_gamma   90.00
#
_symmetry.space_group_name_H-M   'P 1'
#
loop_
_entity.id
_entity.type
_entity.pdbx_description
1 polymer ?
#
loop_
_entity_poly.entity_id
_entity_poly.type
_entity_poly.pdbx_seq_one_letter_code
_entity_poly.pdbx_strand_id
1 'polypeptide(L)'
;NYAIKTGIHPKDSTEKNIETMEKQLRAMGAMFNCDNEIITCNPDYYKWTQWVFLKLYEKGLAYRKKAPVNWCPSCNTVLANEQVLEGACERCSTEVTKKDLTQWFLKITDYADELLEKLDTLDWPEKTVAMQKHW
;
A
#
# COMPACT_ATOMS: atom_id res chain seq x y z
N ASN A 1 -7.22 -11.26 0.66
CA ASN A 1 -6.56 -12.60 0.64
C ASN A 1 -6.99 -13.48 1.80
N TYR A 2 -6.75 -13.11 3.07
CA TYR A 2 -7.12 -13.97 4.21
C TYR A 2 -8.63 -14.28 4.27
N ALA A 3 -9.48 -13.25 4.30
CA ALA A 3 -10.94 -13.36 4.28
C ALA A 3 -11.48 -14.25 3.13
N ILE A 4 -10.91 -14.11 1.93
CA ILE A 4 -11.27 -14.92 0.75
C ILE A 4 -10.90 -16.40 0.97
N LYS A 5 -9.73 -16.68 1.56
CA LYS A 5 -9.29 -18.05 1.86
C LYS A 5 -10.14 -18.71 2.94
N THR A 6 -10.59 -17.95 3.94
CA THR A 6 -11.37 -18.46 5.07
C THR A 6 -12.87 -18.42 4.85
N GLY A 7 -13.33 -17.78 3.77
CA GLY A 7 -14.76 -17.59 3.47
C GLY A 7 -15.48 -16.61 4.40
N ILE A 8 -14.75 -15.90 5.27
CA ILE A 8 -15.30 -14.93 6.21
C ILE A 8 -15.34 -13.56 5.53
N HIS A 9 -16.40 -12.77 5.78
CA HIS A 9 -16.49 -11.43 5.23
C HIS A 9 -15.30 -10.56 5.72
N PRO A 10 -14.64 -9.77 4.85
CA PRO A 10 -13.44 -9.02 5.22
C PRO A 10 -13.62 -8.07 6.40
N LYS A 11 -14.81 -7.45 6.53
CA LYS A 11 -15.12 -6.57 7.65
C LYS A 11 -15.05 -7.33 8.98
N ASP A 12 -15.80 -8.42 9.08
CA ASP A 12 -15.92 -9.23 10.30
C ASP A 12 -14.57 -9.84 10.70
N SER A 13 -13.80 -10.31 9.71
CA SER A 13 -12.44 -10.81 9.96
C SER A 13 -11.51 -9.71 10.45
N THR A 14 -11.57 -8.51 9.89
CA THR A 14 -10.72 -7.38 10.29
C THR A 14 -11.08 -6.90 11.69
N GLU A 15 -12.36 -6.70 12.00
CA GLU A 15 -12.82 -6.25 13.32
C GLU A 15 -12.41 -7.24 14.41
N LYS A 16 -12.63 -8.55 14.20
CA LYS A 16 -12.20 -9.58 15.13
C LYS A 16 -10.69 -9.63 15.33
N ASN A 17 -9.92 -9.41 14.26
CA ASN A 17 -8.46 -9.38 14.33
C ASN A 17 -7.96 -8.16 15.11
N ILE A 18 -8.57 -6.98 14.94
CA ILE A 18 -8.27 -5.76 15.69
C ILE A 18 -8.47 -6.01 17.18
N GLU A 19 -9.65 -6.49 17.58
CA GLU A 19 -9.95 -6.80 18.99
C GLU A 19 -8.95 -7.81 19.61
N THR A 20 -8.53 -8.79 18.82
CA THR A 20 -7.57 -9.81 19.26
C THR A 20 -6.18 -9.21 19.45
N MET A 21 -5.72 -8.40 18.49
CA MET A 21 -4.41 -7.74 18.56
C MET A 21 -4.35 -6.72 19.70
N GLU A 22 -5.40 -5.94 19.92
CA GLU A 22 -5.47 -5.02 21.07
C GLU A 22 -5.32 -5.75 22.41
N LYS A 23 -6.05 -6.87 22.60
CA LYS A 23 -5.94 -7.68 23.82
C LYS A 23 -4.51 -8.20 24.02
N GLN A 24 -3.88 -8.67 22.94
CA GLN A 24 -2.50 -9.17 22.98
C GLN A 24 -1.50 -8.06 23.32
N LEU A 25 -1.61 -6.89 22.68
CA LEU A 25 -0.74 -5.74 22.94
C LEU A 25 -0.87 -5.26 24.40
N ARG A 26 -2.10 -5.15 24.91
CA ARG A 26 -2.35 -4.80 26.32
C ARG A 26 -1.77 -5.83 27.28
N ALA A 27 -1.93 -7.13 26.97
CA ALA A 27 -1.38 -8.20 27.80
C ALA A 27 0.16 -8.21 27.85
N MET A 28 0.82 -7.77 26.79
CA MET A 28 2.28 -7.58 26.76
C MET A 28 2.75 -6.31 27.50
N GLY A 29 1.83 -5.51 28.05
CA GLY A 29 2.15 -4.25 28.70
C GLY A 29 2.49 -3.12 27.72
N ALA A 30 2.12 -3.25 26.44
CA ALA A 30 2.32 -2.19 25.47
C ALA A 30 1.37 -1.02 25.79
N MET A 31 1.96 0.14 26.07
CA MET A 31 1.23 1.37 26.40
C MET A 31 1.13 2.26 25.17
N PHE A 32 0.04 2.11 24.42
CA PHE A 32 -0.31 3.00 23.30
C PHE A 32 -1.43 3.95 23.71
N ASN A 33 -1.44 5.15 23.12
CA ASN A 33 -2.57 6.06 23.26
C ASN A 33 -3.71 5.60 22.34
N CYS A 34 -4.70 4.89 22.90
CA CYS A 34 -5.86 4.39 22.17
C CYS A 34 -6.77 5.50 21.66
N ASP A 35 -6.72 6.72 22.23
CA ASP A 35 -7.51 7.85 21.75
C ASP A 35 -7.07 8.29 20.33
N ASN A 36 -5.85 7.91 19.93
CA ASN A 36 -5.30 8.17 18.59
C ASN A 36 -5.35 6.93 17.68
N GLU A 37 -6.17 5.94 18.01
CA GLU A 37 -6.34 4.76 17.16
C GLU A 37 -6.99 5.12 15.82
N ILE A 38 -6.48 4.52 14.75
CA ILE A 38 -6.97 4.70 13.40
C ILE A 38 -7.21 3.34 12.74
N ILE A 39 -8.41 3.17 12.20
CA ILE A 39 -8.80 1.98 11.44
C ILE A 39 -9.00 2.38 9.99
N THR A 40 -8.08 1.98 9.12
CA THR A 40 -8.01 2.50 7.73
C THR A 40 -9.18 2.09 6.84
N CYS A 41 -9.91 1.04 7.20
CA CYS A 41 -11.14 0.62 6.51
C CYS A 41 -12.41 1.31 7.02
N ASN A 42 -12.33 2.16 8.06
CA ASN A 42 -13.46 2.94 8.55
C ASN A 42 -13.73 4.13 7.61
N PRO A 43 -15.00 4.42 7.25
CA PRO A 43 -15.41 5.63 6.53
C PRO A 43 -14.78 6.93 7.05
N ASP A 44 -14.60 7.05 8.37
CA ASP A 44 -14.00 8.24 8.97
C ASP A 44 -12.53 8.45 8.63
N TYR A 45 -11.84 7.39 8.19
CA TYR A 45 -10.47 7.48 7.69
C TYR A 45 -10.44 7.62 6.18
N TYR A 46 -11.01 6.67 5.42
CA TYR A 46 -10.79 6.62 3.98
C TYR A 46 -11.42 7.80 3.22
N LYS A 47 -12.36 8.55 3.83
CA LYS A 47 -12.87 9.82 3.28
C LYS A 47 -11.74 10.81 3.01
N TRP A 48 -10.69 10.80 3.84
CA TRP A 48 -9.52 11.66 3.65
C TRP A 48 -8.61 11.15 2.52
N THR A 49 -8.47 9.83 2.37
CA THR A 49 -7.74 9.25 1.23
C THR A 49 -8.43 9.60 -0.09
N GLN A 50 -9.77 9.55 -0.14
CA GLN A 50 -10.55 9.99 -1.29
C GLN A 50 -10.33 11.49 -1.56
N TRP A 51 -10.36 12.32 -0.52
CA TRP A 51 -10.12 13.75 -0.65
C TRP A 51 -8.71 14.07 -1.18
N VAL A 52 -7.66 13.44 -0.64
CA VAL A 52 -6.29 13.60 -1.12
C VAL A 52 -6.18 13.17 -2.57
N PHE A 53 -6.79 12.05 -2.94
CA PHE A 53 -6.81 11.58 -4.33
C PHE A 53 -7.44 12.61 -5.27
N LEU A 54 -8.56 13.23 -4.88
CA LEU A 54 -9.18 14.31 -5.66
C LEU A 54 -8.24 15.51 -5.79
N LYS A 55 -7.51 15.88 -4.74
CA LYS A 55 -6.51 16.97 -4.83
C LYS A 55 -5.35 16.65 -5.75
N LEU A 56 -4.87 15.41 -5.76
CA LEU A 56 -3.87 14.96 -6.72
C LEU A 56 -4.43 14.95 -8.14
N TYR A 57 -5.69 14.54 -8.33
CA TYR A 57 -6.36 14.53 -9.62
C TYR A 57 -6.56 15.94 -10.19
N GLU A 58 -7.05 16.88 -9.37
CA GLU A 58 -7.20 18.30 -9.72
C GLU A 58 -5.87 18.93 -10.16
N LYS A 59 -4.75 18.51 -9.56
CA LYS A 59 -3.40 18.97 -9.91
C LYS A 59 -2.74 18.18 -11.05
N GLY A 60 -3.44 17.21 -11.65
CA GLY A 60 -2.91 16.36 -12.70
C GLY A 60 -1.81 15.38 -12.26
N LEU A 61 -1.67 15.17 -10.95
CA LEU A 61 -0.73 14.22 -10.32
C LEU A 61 -1.34 12.82 -10.20
N ALA A 62 -2.67 12.70 -10.11
CA ALA A 62 -3.37 11.43 -10.32
C ALA A 62 -4.00 11.44 -11.71
N TYR A 63 -3.79 10.38 -12.50
CA TYR A 63 -4.28 10.33 -13.88
C TYR A 63 -4.60 8.90 -14.31
N ARG A 64 -5.42 8.76 -15.35
CA ARG A 64 -5.84 7.47 -15.89
C ARG A 64 -5.25 7.24 -17.27
N LYS A 65 -4.56 6.12 -17.48
CA LYS A 65 -3.90 5.78 -18.75
C LYS A 65 -4.07 4.29 -19.06
N LYS A 66 -4.13 3.94 -20.34
CA LYS A 66 -4.00 2.54 -20.79
C LYS A 66 -2.51 2.22 -20.90
N ALA A 67 -2.07 1.22 -20.15
CA ALA A 67 -0.67 0.80 -20.14
C ALA A 67 -0.57 -0.71 -19.85
N PRO A 68 0.53 -1.37 -20.26
CA PRO A 68 0.86 -2.70 -19.80
C PRO A 68 1.14 -2.63 -18.29
N VAL A 69 0.32 -3.28 -17.49
CA VAL A 69 0.46 -3.34 -16.03
C VAL A 69 0.77 -4.76 -15.57
N ASN A 70 1.47 -4.85 -14.45
CA ASN A 70 1.73 -6.11 -13.76
C ASN A 70 0.40 -6.70 -13.26
N TRP A 71 0.12 -7.94 -13.60
CA TRP A 71 -1.12 -8.65 -13.26
C TRP A 71 -0.79 -9.97 -12.57
N CYS A 72 -1.34 -10.13 -11.36
CA CYS A 72 -1.28 -11.39 -10.64
C CYS A 72 -2.54 -12.23 -10.93
N PRO A 73 -2.43 -13.40 -11.61
CA PRO A 73 -3.58 -14.23 -11.94
C PRO A 73 -4.23 -14.88 -10.72
N SER A 74 -3.45 -15.12 -9.65
CA SER A 74 -3.97 -15.69 -8.39
C SER A 74 -4.75 -14.65 -7.56
N CYS A 75 -4.20 -13.45 -7.41
CA CYS A 75 -4.87 -12.37 -6.68
C CYS A 75 -5.96 -11.65 -7.49
N ASN A 76 -6.03 -11.88 -8.80
CA ASN A 76 -6.94 -11.22 -9.74
C ASN A 76 -6.93 -9.69 -9.62
N THR A 77 -5.73 -9.12 -9.52
CA THR A 77 -5.52 -7.67 -9.41
C THR A 77 -4.26 -7.24 -10.12
N VAL A 78 -4.24 -5.95 -10.47
CA VAL A 78 -3.02 -5.25 -10.87
C VAL A 78 -2.09 -5.08 -9.66
N LEU A 79 -0.79 -5.03 -9.94
CA LEU A 79 0.27 -4.80 -8.96
C LEU A 79 1.07 -3.56 -9.35
N ALA A 80 1.50 -2.79 -8.35
CA ALA A 80 2.55 -1.80 -8.56
C ALA A 80 3.89 -2.50 -8.86
N ASN A 81 4.89 -1.78 -9.38
CA ASN A 81 6.20 -2.38 -9.67
C ASN A 81 6.88 -2.88 -8.39
N GLU A 82 6.69 -2.13 -7.30
CA GLU A 82 7.18 -2.39 -5.94
C GLU A 82 6.63 -3.70 -5.36
N GLN A 83 5.49 -4.20 -5.87
CA GLN A 83 4.85 -5.43 -5.40
C GLN A 83 5.26 -6.67 -6.21
N VAL A 84 6.19 -6.51 -7.15
CA VAL A 84 6.77 -7.59 -7.96
C VAL A 84 8.19 -7.87 -7.48
N LEU A 85 8.35 -8.99 -6.79
CA LEU A 85 9.65 -9.45 -6.28
C LEU A 85 10.16 -10.57 -7.18
N GLU A 86 11.29 -10.35 -7.85
CA GLU A 86 11.91 -11.33 -8.75
C GLU A 86 10.95 -11.90 -9.82
N GLY A 87 10.02 -11.07 -10.32
CA GLY A 87 9.01 -11.47 -11.31
C GLY A 87 7.76 -12.16 -10.72
N ALA A 88 7.68 -12.31 -9.40
CA ALA A 88 6.56 -12.93 -8.70
C ALA A 88 5.80 -11.94 -7.81
N CYS A 89 4.54 -12.24 -7.51
CA CYS A 89 3.71 -11.43 -6.62
C CYS A 89 4.20 -11.49 -5.17
N GLU A 90 4.41 -10.34 -4.52
CA GLU A 90 4.87 -10.24 -3.11
C GLU A 90 4.04 -11.07 -2.11
N ARG A 91 2.75 -11.31 -2.40
CA ARG A 91 1.80 -11.91 -1.44
C ARG A 91 1.56 -13.40 -1.63
N CYS A 92 1.67 -13.89 -2.86
CA CYS A 92 1.31 -15.27 -3.20
C CYS A 92 2.34 -15.99 -4.06
N SER A 93 3.46 -15.33 -4.37
CA SER A 93 4.59 -15.87 -5.13
C SER A 93 4.24 -16.40 -6.53
N THR A 94 3.03 -16.10 -7.01
CA THR A 94 2.60 -16.45 -8.37
C THR A 94 3.33 -15.55 -9.36
N GLU A 95 3.80 -16.15 -10.45
CA GLU A 95 4.43 -15.44 -11.56
C GLU A 95 3.51 -14.32 -12.09
N VAL A 96 4.10 -13.14 -12.27
CA VAL A 96 3.39 -11.95 -12.71
C VAL A 96 3.35 -11.92 -14.23
N THR A 97 2.16 -11.69 -14.76
CA THR A 97 1.92 -11.52 -16.20
C THR A 97 1.70 -10.05 -16.54
N LYS A 98 1.84 -9.65 -17.81
CA LYS A 98 1.47 -8.30 -18.26
C LYS A 98 0.10 -8.30 -18.92
N LYS A 99 -0.72 -7.31 -18.60
CA LYS A 99 -2.01 -7.05 -19.26
C LYS A 99 -2.17 -5.57 -19.57
N ASP A 100 -2.70 -5.25 -20.74
CA ASP A 100 -3.04 -3.88 -21.11
C ASP A 100 -4.37 -3.49 -20.47
N LEU A 101 -4.30 -2.65 -19.44
CA LEU A 101 -5.49 -2.18 -18.73
C LEU A 101 -5.47 -0.66 -18.58
N THR A 102 -6.65 -0.06 -18.55
CA THR A 102 -6.80 1.33 -18.14
C THR A 102 -6.79 1.39 -16.62
N GLN A 103 -5.73 1.99 -16.05
CA GLN A 103 -5.51 2.06 -14.62
C GLN A 103 -5.24 3.50 -14.17
N TRP A 104 -5.36 3.72 -12.86
CA TRP A 104 -4.96 4.95 -12.20
C TRP A 104 -3.48 4.91 -11.84
N PHE A 105 -2.80 6.04 -12.05
CA PHE A 105 -1.39 6.23 -11.75
C PHE A 105 -1.22 7.52 -10.95
N LEU A 106 -0.24 7.50 -10.05
CA LEU A 106 0.27 8.70 -9.39
C LEU A 106 1.58 9.09 -10.06
N LYS A 107 1.75 10.36 -10.41
CA LYS A 107 2.97 10.91 -11.02
C LYS A 107 4.10 11.08 -9.99
N ILE A 108 4.50 9.98 -9.36
CA ILE A 108 5.65 9.97 -8.46
C ILE A 108 6.95 10.38 -9.19
N THR A 109 7.03 10.12 -10.50
CA THR A 109 8.16 10.51 -11.35
C THR A 109 8.40 12.01 -11.40
N ASP A 110 7.36 12.84 -11.24
CA ASP A 110 7.50 14.30 -11.18
C ASP A 110 8.26 14.75 -9.91
N TYR A 111 8.44 13.85 -8.95
CA TYR A 111 9.14 14.06 -7.68
C TYR A 111 10.41 13.21 -7.55
N ALA A 112 10.85 12.49 -8.59
CA ALA A 112 11.97 11.55 -8.51
C ALA A 112 13.29 12.23 -8.06
N ASP A 113 13.63 13.38 -8.66
CA ASP A 113 14.84 14.12 -8.32
C ASP A 113 14.77 14.65 -6.88
N GLU A 114 13.63 15.22 -6.48
CA GLU A 114 13.44 15.72 -5.11
C GLU A 114 13.53 14.59 -4.07
N LEU A 115 12.94 13.42 -4.37
CA LEU A 115 13.02 12.25 -3.51
C LEU A 115 14.47 11.80 -3.37
N LEU A 116 15.23 11.74 -4.48
CA LEU A 116 16.63 11.30 -4.49
C LEU A 116 17.54 12.27 -3.73
N GLU A 117 17.44 13.57 -4.00
CA GLU A 117 18.27 14.61 -3.37
C GLU A 117 18.04 14.68 -1.85
N LYS A 118 16.79 14.55 -1.41
CA LYS A 118 16.46 14.66 0.02
C LYS A 118 16.94 13.48 0.86
N LEU A 119 17.25 12.32 0.25
CA LEU A 119 17.76 11.16 0.98
C LEU A 119 19.06 11.45 1.75
N ASP A 120 19.91 12.34 1.23
CA ASP A 120 21.21 12.67 1.85
C ASP A 120 21.07 13.47 3.16
N THR A 121 19.88 14.02 3.42
CA THR A 121 19.59 14.81 4.62
C THR A 121 18.88 14.03 5.73
N LEU A 122 18.51 12.76 5.47
CA LEU A 122 17.78 11.92 6.40
C LEU A 122 18.74 11.17 7.34
N ASP A 123 18.42 11.18 8.63
CA ASP A 123 19.09 10.33 9.63
C ASP A 123 18.54 8.89 9.57
N TRP A 124 18.79 8.20 8.45
CA TRP A 124 18.30 6.85 8.16
C TRP A 124 19.45 5.85 8.02
N PRO A 125 19.19 4.54 8.26
CA PRO A 125 20.20 3.51 8.01
C PRO A 125 20.69 3.52 6.56
N GLU A 126 22.01 3.44 6.35
CA GLU A 126 22.64 3.49 5.02
C GLU A 126 22.05 2.47 4.04
N LYS A 127 21.73 1.27 4.54
CA LYS A 127 21.09 0.21 3.73
C LYS A 127 19.75 0.66 3.15
N THR A 128 18.93 1.35 3.96
CA THR A 128 17.62 1.85 3.52
C THR A 128 17.77 2.96 2.48
N VAL A 129 18.72 3.88 2.70
CA VAL A 129 19.04 4.94 1.74
C VAL A 129 19.51 4.34 0.42
N ALA A 130 20.45 3.39 0.45
CA ALA A 130 20.95 2.72 -0.74
C ALA A 130 19.84 1.97 -1.50
N MET A 131 18.93 1.29 -0.80
CA MET A 131 17.78 0.63 -1.43
C MET A 131 16.87 1.61 -2.17
N GLN A 132 16.59 2.78 -1.58
CA GLN A 132 15.78 3.83 -2.23
C GLN A 132 16.51 4.48 -3.41
N LYS A 133 17.83 4.67 -3.34
CA LYS A 133 18.62 5.20 -4.46
C LYS A 133 18.69 4.25 -5.66
N HIS A 134 18.63 2.94 -5.42
CA HIS A 134 18.67 1.92 -6.46
C HIS A 134 17.28 1.56 -7.03
N TRP A 135 16.22 1.89 -6.29
CA TRP A 135 14.84 1.74 -6.72
C TRP A 135 14.49 2.79 -7.79
#